data_AF-A0A1D6N9D1-F1
#
_entry.id   AF-A0A1D6N9D1-F1
#
_cell.length_a   1.000
_cell.length_b   1.000
_cell.length_c   1.000
_cell.angle_alpha   90.00
_cell.angle_beta   90.00
_cell.angle_gamma   90.00
#
_symmetry.space_group_name_H-M   'P 1'
#
loop_
_entity.id
_entity.type
_entity.pdbx_description
1 polymer ?
#
loop_
_entity_poly.entity_id
_entity_poly.type
_entity_poly.pdbx_seq_one_letter_code
_entity_poly.pdbx_strand_id
1 'polypeptide(L)'
;MTRVIHDSGDGMQKEALDLVSSDVNFPKGCFPDYRIGPNNQIIDPEETHEAVPLKEVVAKETAQLLEQHRRLSVRDLKEKFEKGLSSASKLSEEAKRREAASLDRQVLLKKLRDVLDTLKGRVAGRNKDDAEEAISLVEALAVQLTQREGELIYEKAEVKKLANFLKQATVDARKVAEEERALALAEIEKARAAIEKVEKAFHVHDSTKSSREESGNRRT
;
A
#
# COMPACT_ATOMS: atom_id res chain seq x y z
N MET A 1 0.42 -51.99 14.72
CA MET A 1 0.84 -51.03 13.68
C MET A 1 -0.26 -50.00 13.52
N THR A 2 -0.26 -48.97 14.36
CA THR A 2 0.27 -47.60 14.17
C THR A 2 -0.82 -46.68 13.59
N ARG A 3 -1.53 -46.00 14.50
CA ARG A 3 -2.36 -44.82 14.20
C ARG A 3 -1.42 -43.63 13.99
N VAL A 4 -1.51 -43.00 12.83
CA VAL A 4 -0.88 -41.69 12.57
C VAL A 4 -1.94 -40.63 12.88
N ILE A 5 -1.66 -39.81 13.88
CA ILE A 5 -2.46 -38.63 14.24
C ILE A 5 -1.93 -37.49 13.38
N HIS A 6 -2.80 -36.85 12.60
CA HIS A 6 -2.49 -35.56 11.98
C HIS A 6 -2.65 -34.48 13.05
N ASP A 7 -1.53 -33.83 13.36
CA ASP A 7 -1.45 -32.67 14.25
C ASP A 7 -2.02 -31.45 13.52
N SER A 8 -3.13 -30.92 14.02
CA SER A 8 -3.90 -29.85 13.40
C SER A 8 -3.78 -28.57 14.23
N GLY A 9 -2.99 -27.61 13.73
CA GLY A 9 -3.39 -26.21 13.57
C GLY A 9 -3.91 -25.41 14.77
N ASP A 10 -3.57 -25.74 16.01
CA ASP A 10 -4.05 -25.02 17.22
C ASP A 10 -3.41 -23.62 17.43
N GLY A 11 -2.40 -23.25 16.64
CA GLY A 11 -1.66 -21.99 16.82
C GLY A 11 -2.39 -20.74 16.31
N MET A 12 -3.08 -20.83 15.17
CA MET A 12 -3.58 -19.65 14.44
C MET A 12 -4.93 -19.12 14.96
N GLN A 13 -5.68 -19.94 15.72
CA GLN A 13 -7.01 -19.55 16.20
C GLN A 13 -6.95 -18.69 17.48
N LYS A 14 -5.87 -18.76 18.25
CA LYS A 14 -5.71 -17.97 19.47
C LYS A 14 -5.38 -16.50 19.18
N GLU A 15 -4.66 -16.21 18.10
CA GLU A 15 -4.28 -14.84 17.73
C GLU A 15 -5.46 -14.06 17.11
N ALA A 16 -6.40 -14.74 16.44
CA ALA A 16 -7.57 -14.10 15.83
C ALA A 16 -8.66 -13.72 16.85
N LEU A 17 -8.80 -14.47 17.95
CA LEU A 17 -9.79 -14.18 19.00
C LEU A 17 -9.38 -12.97 19.86
N ASP A 18 -8.08 -12.68 19.96
CA ASP A 18 -7.54 -11.59 20.78
C ASP A 18 -7.78 -10.20 20.16
N LEU A 19 -7.97 -10.13 18.83
CA LEU A 19 -8.18 -8.89 18.07
C LEU A 19 -9.63 -8.39 18.04
N VAL A 20 -10.60 -9.23 18.42
CA VAL A 20 -12.05 -8.91 18.33
C VAL A 20 -12.67 -8.63 19.71
N SER A 21 -11.95 -8.92 20.79
CA SER A 21 -12.43 -8.73 22.18
C SER A 21 -11.96 -7.43 22.85
N SER A 22 -11.32 -6.51 22.13
CA SER A 22 -10.68 -5.32 22.72
C SER A 22 -11.64 -4.28 23.32
N ASP A 23 -12.91 -4.30 22.95
CA ASP A 23 -13.90 -3.31 23.43
C ASP A 23 -14.49 -3.69 24.80
N VAL A 24 -14.26 -4.93 25.27
CA VAL A 24 -14.66 -5.38 26.61
C VAL A 24 -13.59 -6.31 27.17
N ASN A 25 -12.77 -5.79 28.08
CA ASN A 25 -11.71 -6.56 28.70
C ASN A 25 -12.28 -7.39 29.86
N PHE A 26 -12.83 -8.56 29.57
CA PHE A 26 -13.11 -9.55 30.61
C PHE A 26 -11.77 -10.19 31.02
N PRO A 27 -11.42 -10.23 32.32
CA PRO A 27 -10.28 -11.00 32.80
C PRO A 27 -10.39 -12.44 32.25
N LYS A 28 -9.45 -12.81 31.39
CA LYS A 28 -9.31 -14.12 30.70
C LYS A 28 -10.31 -15.19 31.15
N GLY A 29 -11.46 -15.28 30.47
CA GLY A 29 -12.30 -16.48 30.35
C GLY A 29 -12.66 -17.28 31.61
N CYS A 30 -12.43 -16.73 32.80
CA CYS A 30 -12.60 -17.42 34.07
C CYS A 30 -13.51 -16.54 34.93
N PHE A 31 -14.61 -17.12 35.40
CA PHE A 31 -15.36 -16.52 36.48
C PHE A 31 -14.43 -16.41 37.69
N PRO A 32 -14.45 -15.30 38.45
CA PRO A 32 -13.62 -15.18 39.65
C PRO A 32 -13.93 -16.35 40.58
N ASP A 33 -12.90 -17.00 41.09
CA ASP A 33 -13.02 -18.12 42.04
C ASP A 33 -13.44 -17.58 43.41
N TYR A 34 -14.70 -17.15 43.52
CA TYR A 34 -15.28 -16.74 44.79
C TYR A 34 -15.37 -17.94 45.72
N ARG A 35 -14.86 -17.80 46.94
CA ARG A 35 -15.10 -18.79 48.01
C ARG A 35 -16.18 -18.26 48.94
N ILE A 36 -17.15 -19.12 49.27
CA ILE A 36 -18.19 -18.79 50.24
C ILE A 36 -17.65 -19.07 51.64
N GLY A 37 -17.50 -18.01 52.44
CA GLY A 37 -17.09 -18.08 53.83
C GLY A 37 -18.23 -18.49 54.78
N PRO A 38 -17.95 -18.67 56.08
CA PRO A 38 -18.98 -18.91 57.09
C PRO A 38 -20.06 -17.81 57.05
N ASN A 39 -21.33 -18.19 57.20
CA ASN A 39 -22.52 -17.32 57.06
C ASN A 39 -22.83 -16.82 55.63
N ASN A 40 -22.49 -17.60 54.59
CA ASN A 40 -22.81 -17.29 53.19
C ASN A 40 -22.24 -15.95 52.69
N GLN A 41 -21.16 -15.46 53.29
CA GLN A 41 -20.47 -14.26 52.84
C GLN A 41 -19.51 -14.62 51.70
N ILE A 42 -19.63 -13.93 50.57
CA ILE A 42 -18.72 -14.06 49.42
C ILE A 42 -17.38 -13.45 49.83
N ILE A 43 -16.30 -14.23 49.79
CA ILE A 43 -14.94 -13.74 50.02
C ILE A 43 -14.36 -13.42 48.63
N ASP A 44 -14.17 -12.14 48.35
CA ASP A 44 -13.54 -11.69 47.11
C ASP A 44 -12.05 -12.07 47.13
N PRO A 45 -11.52 -12.66 46.04
CA PRO A 45 -10.09 -12.91 45.92
C PRO A 45 -9.32 -11.58 45.84
N GLU A 46 -8.15 -11.48 46.46
CA GLU A 46 -7.26 -10.32 46.23
C GLU A 46 -6.81 -10.29 44.77
N GLU A 47 -7.49 -9.48 43.97
CA GLU A 47 -7.15 -9.19 42.59
C GLU A 47 -5.83 -8.41 42.52
N THR A 48 -4.73 -9.15 42.45
CA THR A 48 -3.45 -8.63 41.93
C THR A 48 -3.48 -8.64 40.41
N HIS A 49 -4.41 -7.89 39.83
CA HIS A 49 -4.30 -7.52 38.44
C HIS A 49 -3.32 -6.35 38.36
N GLU A 50 -2.18 -6.55 37.69
CA GLU A 50 -1.41 -5.43 37.13
C GLU A 50 -2.32 -4.71 36.14
N ALA A 51 -3.16 -3.81 36.66
CA ALA A 51 -3.94 -2.90 35.85
C ALA A 51 -2.95 -2.03 35.09
N VAL A 52 -2.84 -2.26 33.78
CA VAL A 52 -2.06 -1.40 32.90
C VAL A 52 -2.50 0.04 33.20
N PRO A 53 -1.60 0.92 33.63
CA PRO A 53 -1.99 2.21 34.16
C PRO A 53 -2.72 3.01 33.07
N LEU A 54 -3.83 3.66 33.43
CA LEU A 54 -4.70 4.38 32.49
C LEU A 54 -3.93 5.34 31.55
N LYS A 55 -2.86 5.94 32.06
CA LYS A 55 -1.95 6.80 31.29
C LYS A 55 -1.28 6.08 30.12
N GLU A 56 -0.90 4.82 30.30
CA GLU A 56 -0.29 4.00 29.26
C GLU A 56 -1.31 3.62 28.19
N VAL A 57 -2.56 3.31 28.57
CA VAL A 57 -3.66 3.04 27.63
C VAL A 57 -3.95 4.29 26.80
N VAL A 58 -4.11 5.45 27.44
CA VAL A 58 -4.33 6.73 26.74
C VAL A 58 -3.16 7.07 25.83
N ALA A 59 -1.91 6.82 26.25
CA ALA A 59 -0.74 7.05 25.41
C ALA A 59 -0.72 6.14 24.18
N LYS A 60 -1.06 4.85 24.34
CA LYS A 60 -1.15 3.88 23.24
C LYS A 60 -2.26 4.25 22.25
N GLU A 61 -3.45 4.60 22.73
CA GLU A 61 -4.58 5.00 21.89
C GLU A 61 -4.29 6.33 21.16
N THR A 62 -3.70 7.31 21.85
CA THR A 62 -3.29 8.58 21.23
C THR A 62 -2.26 8.35 20.14
N ALA A 63 -1.28 7.46 20.37
CA ALA A 63 -0.30 7.09 19.36
C ALA A 63 -0.96 6.41 18.14
N GLN A 64 -1.92 5.51 18.37
CA GLN A 64 -2.65 4.81 17.33
C GLN A 64 -3.53 5.75 16.49
N LEU A 65 -4.23 6.70 17.12
CA LEU A 65 -5.02 7.72 16.43
C LEU A 65 -4.14 8.66 15.60
N LEU A 66 -2.98 9.05 16.14
CA LEU A 66 -2.02 9.90 15.43
C LEU A 66 -1.37 9.16 14.26
N GLU A 67 -1.17 7.85 14.39
CA GLU A 67 -0.76 6.96 13.30
C GLU A 67 -1.86 6.85 12.23
N GLN A 68 -3.12 6.67 12.62
CA GLN A 68 -4.25 6.65 11.68
C GLN A 68 -4.38 7.97 10.91
N HIS A 69 -4.19 9.11 11.58
CA HIS A 69 -4.21 10.42 10.92
C HIS A 69 -3.04 10.61 9.93
N ARG A 70 -1.94 9.87 10.09
CA ARG A 70 -0.83 9.84 9.13
C ARG A 70 -1.09 8.94 7.93
N ARG A 71 -2.01 7.98 8.04
CA ARG A 71 -2.41 7.12 6.91
C ARG A 71 -3.21 7.97 5.93
N LEU A 72 -2.70 8.13 4.72
CA LEU A 72 -3.38 8.88 3.66
C LEU A 72 -4.71 8.21 3.36
N SER A 73 -5.79 9.01 3.29
CA SER A 73 -7.08 8.48 2.84
C SER A 73 -6.98 8.07 1.37
N VAL A 74 -7.86 7.17 0.93
CA VAL A 74 -7.96 6.77 -0.49
C VAL A 74 -8.16 8.01 -1.39
N ARG A 75 -8.87 9.02 -0.89
CA ARG A 75 -9.06 10.30 -1.57
C ARG A 75 -7.74 11.06 -1.72
N ASP A 76 -6.97 11.22 -0.64
CA ASP A 76 -5.67 11.91 -0.67
C ASP A 76 -4.67 11.18 -1.57
N LEU A 77 -4.71 9.85 -1.57
CA LEU A 77 -3.86 9.01 -2.40
C LEU A 77 -4.18 9.19 -3.89
N LYS A 78 -5.47 9.23 -4.24
CA LYS A 78 -5.93 9.52 -5.60
C LYS A 78 -5.52 10.91 -6.07
N GLU A 79 -5.72 11.94 -5.23
CA GLU A 79 -5.35 13.32 -5.58
C GLU A 79 -3.85 13.46 -5.82
N LYS A 80 -3.01 12.87 -4.95
CA LYS A 80 -1.56 12.82 -5.14
C LYS A 80 -1.17 12.11 -6.43
N PHE A 81 -1.84 11.01 -6.76
CA PHE A 81 -1.60 10.28 -8.01
C PHE A 81 -1.96 11.11 -9.25
N GLU A 82 -3.14 11.73 -9.27
CA GLU A 82 -3.57 12.59 -10.38
C GLU A 82 -2.64 13.79 -10.56
N LYS A 83 -2.21 14.44 -9.47
CA LYS A 83 -1.22 15.52 -9.51
C LYS A 83 0.13 15.03 -10.04
N GLY A 84 0.56 13.83 -9.64
CA GLY A 84 1.76 13.18 -10.14
C GLY A 84 1.66 12.90 -11.64
N LEU A 85 0.54 12.37 -12.10
CA LEU A 85 0.27 12.06 -13.51
C LEU A 85 0.28 13.33 -14.39
N SER A 86 -0.36 14.41 -13.93
CA SER A 86 -0.33 15.71 -14.59
C SER A 86 1.09 16.27 -14.71
N SER A 87 1.86 16.16 -13.63
CA SER A 87 3.26 16.62 -13.60
C SER A 87 4.13 15.80 -14.56
N ALA A 88 3.98 14.48 -14.57
CA ALA A 88 4.69 13.58 -15.47
C ALA A 88 4.34 13.85 -16.95
N SER A 89 3.07 14.14 -17.25
CA SER A 89 2.65 14.50 -18.62
C SER A 89 3.31 15.79 -19.09
N LYS A 90 3.40 16.82 -18.23
CA LYS A 90 4.10 18.07 -18.56
C LYS A 90 5.58 17.84 -18.83
N LEU A 91 6.23 17.04 -18.00
CA LEU A 91 7.63 16.65 -18.19
C LEU A 91 7.86 15.85 -19.47
N SER A 92 6.92 14.99 -19.85
CA SER A 92 6.97 14.23 -21.10
C SER A 92 6.89 15.14 -22.33
N GLU A 93 5.97 16.11 -22.33
CA GLU A 93 5.87 17.08 -23.43
C GLU A 93 7.11 17.98 -23.51
N GLU A 94 7.64 18.42 -22.36
CA GLU A 94 8.90 19.16 -22.31
C GLU A 94 10.08 18.34 -22.86
N ALA A 95 10.16 17.05 -22.53
CA ALA A 95 11.19 16.16 -23.06
C ALA A 95 11.11 16.03 -24.59
N LYS A 96 9.89 15.91 -25.16
CA LYS A 96 9.69 15.89 -26.62
C LYS A 96 10.14 17.19 -27.28
N ARG A 97 9.84 18.34 -26.67
CA ARG A 97 10.30 19.65 -27.18
C ARG A 97 11.82 19.77 -27.16
N ARG A 98 12.47 19.29 -26.09
CA ARG A 98 13.94 19.26 -26.01
C ARG A 98 14.58 18.33 -27.03
N GLU A 99 13.97 17.17 -27.29
CA GLU A 99 14.43 16.23 -28.32
C GLU A 99 14.41 16.87 -29.71
N ALA A 100 13.31 17.55 -30.07
CA ALA A 100 13.22 18.32 -31.32
C ALA A 100 14.26 19.45 -31.39
N ALA A 101 14.40 20.24 -30.32
CA ALA A 101 15.38 21.32 -30.27
C ALA A 101 16.84 20.82 -30.37
N SER A 102 17.14 19.62 -29.87
CA SER A 102 18.48 19.00 -29.99
C SER A 102 18.81 18.68 -31.45
N LEU A 103 17.84 18.12 -32.19
CA LEU A 103 18.00 17.85 -33.62
C LEU A 103 18.26 19.14 -34.41
N ASP A 104 17.52 20.21 -34.13
CA ASP A 104 17.72 21.52 -34.76
C ASP A 104 19.11 22.09 -34.44
N ARG A 105 19.59 21.90 -33.20
CA ARG A 105 20.92 22.33 -32.78
C ARG A 105 22.03 21.60 -33.55
N GLN A 106 21.89 20.31 -33.79
CA GLN A 106 22.85 19.53 -34.59
C GLN A 106 22.90 20.04 -36.04
N VAL A 107 21.74 20.36 -36.63
CA VAL A 107 21.66 20.96 -37.98
C VAL A 107 22.33 22.33 -38.01
N LEU A 108 22.12 23.16 -36.99
CA LEU A 108 22.73 24.50 -36.89
C LEU A 108 24.25 24.42 -36.77
N LEU A 109 24.79 23.53 -35.93
CA LEU A 109 26.23 23.33 -35.78
C LEU A 109 26.89 22.88 -37.08
N LYS A 110 26.24 21.97 -37.81
CA LYS A 110 26.71 21.57 -39.14
C LYS A 110 26.79 22.76 -40.09
N LYS A 111 25.72 23.56 -40.19
CA LYS A 111 25.70 24.77 -41.04
C LYS A 111 26.78 25.77 -40.62
N LEU A 112 26.98 25.97 -39.32
CA LEU A 112 28.01 26.87 -38.80
C LEU A 112 29.40 26.42 -39.20
N ARG A 113 29.71 25.13 -39.02
CA ARG A 113 30.98 24.54 -39.47
C ARG A 113 31.19 24.73 -40.97
N ASP A 114 30.17 24.45 -41.78
CA ASP A 114 30.25 24.58 -43.24
C ASP A 114 30.53 26.05 -43.64
N VAL A 115 29.88 27.02 -42.99
CA VAL A 115 30.15 28.45 -43.20
C VAL A 115 31.57 28.83 -42.78
N LEU A 116 32.04 28.38 -41.62
CA LEU A 116 33.41 28.63 -41.16
C LEU A 116 34.45 28.03 -42.11
N ASP A 117 34.18 26.87 -42.69
CA ASP A 117 35.08 26.23 -43.66
C ASP A 117 35.16 27.04 -44.97
N THR A 118 34.03 27.58 -45.45
CA THR A 118 34.05 28.51 -46.59
C THR A 118 34.75 29.84 -46.27
N LEU A 119 34.70 30.30 -45.01
CA LEU A 119 35.42 31.49 -44.57
C LEU A 119 36.92 31.23 -44.55
N LYS A 120 37.34 30.13 -43.94
CA LYS A 120 38.74 29.66 -43.88
C LYS A 120 39.39 29.61 -45.27
N GLY A 121 38.67 29.14 -46.28
CA GLY A 121 39.15 29.09 -47.67
C GLY A 121 39.34 30.46 -48.35
N ARG A 122 38.81 31.54 -47.76
CA ARG A 122 38.86 32.92 -48.30
C ARG A 122 39.76 33.86 -47.51
N VAL A 123 40.20 33.48 -46.30
CA VAL A 123 41.05 34.30 -45.43
C VAL A 123 42.48 33.75 -45.36
N ALA A 124 43.44 34.60 -44.95
CA ALA A 124 44.86 34.24 -44.83
C ALA A 124 45.49 34.82 -43.57
N GLY A 125 46.66 34.29 -43.18
CA GLY A 125 47.38 34.69 -41.98
C GLY A 125 46.56 34.42 -40.71
N ARG A 126 46.64 35.31 -39.72
CA ARG A 126 45.97 35.17 -38.42
C ARG A 126 44.47 34.89 -38.54
N ASN A 127 43.77 35.53 -39.48
CA ASN A 127 42.33 35.31 -39.67
C ASN A 127 42.00 33.88 -40.09
N LYS A 128 42.92 33.20 -40.79
CA LYS A 128 42.79 31.79 -41.15
C LYS A 128 42.99 30.90 -39.94
N ASP A 129 43.98 31.21 -39.11
CA ASP A 129 44.24 30.49 -37.86
C ASP A 129 43.03 30.61 -36.91
N ASP A 130 42.45 31.81 -36.77
CA ASP A 130 41.23 32.05 -35.96
C ASP A 130 40.02 31.26 -36.51
N ALA A 131 39.87 31.17 -37.84
CA ALA A 131 38.80 30.39 -38.46
C ALA A 131 39.00 28.88 -38.24
N GLU A 132 40.23 28.39 -38.24
CA GLU A 132 40.58 26.99 -37.95
C GLU A 132 40.35 26.64 -36.47
N GLU A 133 40.68 27.55 -35.54
CA GLU A 133 40.34 27.40 -34.13
C GLU A 133 38.82 27.37 -33.91
N ALA A 134 38.07 28.28 -34.56
CA ALA A 134 36.62 28.30 -34.47
C ALA A 134 35.97 26.99 -34.99
N ILE A 135 36.50 26.41 -36.07
CA ILE A 135 36.04 25.10 -36.57
C ILE A 135 36.31 24.02 -35.52
N SER A 136 37.51 23.98 -34.94
CA SER A 136 37.89 23.02 -33.90
C SER A 136 36.97 23.09 -32.68
N LEU A 137 36.59 24.30 -32.25
CA LEU A 137 35.64 24.51 -31.16
C LEU A 137 34.23 24.03 -31.50
N VAL A 138 33.76 24.26 -32.72
CA VAL A 138 32.44 23.78 -33.18
C VAL A 138 32.41 22.24 -33.25
N GLU A 139 33.50 21.61 -33.70
CA GLU A 139 33.62 20.15 -33.71
C GLU A 139 33.64 19.57 -32.30
N ALA A 140 34.40 20.16 -31.38
CA ALA A 140 34.41 19.76 -29.98
C ALA A 140 33.01 19.85 -29.34
N LEU A 141 32.27 20.93 -29.62
CA LEU A 141 30.89 21.08 -29.16
C LEU A 141 29.95 20.03 -29.76
N ALA A 142 30.09 19.70 -31.05
CA ALA A 142 29.28 18.66 -31.69
C ALA A 142 29.51 17.27 -31.07
N VAL A 143 30.77 16.94 -30.74
CA VAL A 143 31.12 15.69 -30.04
C VAL A 143 30.49 15.64 -28.65
N GLN A 144 30.64 16.70 -27.85
CA GLN A 144 30.08 16.77 -26.49
C GLN A 144 28.55 16.61 -26.49
N LEU A 145 27.86 17.20 -27.47
CA LEU A 145 26.40 17.09 -27.57
C LEU A 145 25.96 15.68 -27.94
N THR A 146 26.65 15.06 -28.89
CA THR A 146 26.36 13.68 -29.30
C THR A 146 26.58 12.71 -28.14
N GLN A 147 27.63 12.92 -27.33
CA GLN A 147 27.88 12.13 -26.13
C GLN A 147 26.75 12.27 -25.11
N ARG A 148 26.35 13.52 -24.80
CA ARG A 148 25.25 13.79 -23.88
C ARG A 148 23.92 13.23 -24.37
N GLU A 149 23.65 13.28 -25.68
CA GLU A 149 22.49 12.64 -26.29
C GLU A 149 22.52 11.12 -26.11
N GLY A 150 23.70 10.49 -26.25
CA GLY A 150 23.90 9.07 -25.97
C GLY A 150 23.58 8.69 -24.52
N GLU A 151 24.06 9.47 -23.54
CA GLU A 151 23.75 9.30 -22.12
C GLU A 151 22.22 9.39 -21.87
N LEU A 152 21.57 10.41 -22.44
CA LEU A 152 20.11 10.58 -22.32
C LEU A 152 19.33 9.42 -22.94
N ILE A 153 19.78 8.86 -24.06
CA ILE A 153 19.16 7.68 -24.68
C ILE A 153 19.25 6.47 -23.76
N TYR A 154 20.42 6.27 -23.12
CA TYR A 154 20.63 5.20 -22.17
C TYR A 154 19.72 5.34 -20.94
N GLU A 155 19.70 6.52 -20.31
CA GLU A 155 18.80 6.81 -19.18
C GLU A 155 17.32 6.61 -19.55
N LYS A 156 16.89 7.07 -20.74
CA LYS A 156 15.52 6.88 -21.25
C LYS A 156 15.18 5.38 -21.36
N ALA A 157 16.13 4.54 -21.75
CA ALA A 157 15.93 3.09 -21.82
C ALA A 157 15.80 2.46 -20.42
N GLU A 158 16.62 2.86 -19.45
CA GLU A 158 16.52 2.41 -18.06
C GLU A 158 15.19 2.84 -17.41
N VAL A 159 14.78 4.09 -17.61
CA VAL A 159 13.49 4.61 -17.13
C VAL A 159 12.32 3.82 -17.75
N LYS A 160 12.41 3.48 -19.05
CA LYS A 160 11.40 2.65 -19.71
C LYS A 160 11.33 1.24 -19.10
N LYS A 161 12.47 0.65 -18.75
CA LYS A 161 12.54 -0.64 -18.06
C LYS A 161 11.89 -0.56 -16.67
N LEU A 162 12.21 0.48 -15.90
CA LEU A 162 11.61 0.70 -14.58
C LEU A 162 10.08 0.90 -14.68
N ALA A 163 9.61 1.67 -15.66
CA ALA A 163 8.18 1.86 -15.89
C ALA A 163 7.45 0.55 -16.18
N ASN A 164 8.07 -0.37 -16.91
CA ASN A 164 7.49 -1.70 -17.15
C ASN A 164 7.42 -2.54 -15.87
N PHE A 165 8.46 -2.51 -15.03
CA PHE A 165 8.42 -3.18 -13.71
C PHE A 165 7.32 -2.61 -12.82
N LEU A 166 7.15 -1.28 -12.77
CA LEU A 166 6.09 -0.64 -11.99
C LEU A 166 4.70 -1.02 -12.50
N LYS A 167 4.51 -1.10 -13.82
CA LYS A 167 3.24 -1.59 -14.40
C LYS A 167 2.94 -3.01 -13.96
N GLN A 168 3.92 -3.90 -14.02
CA GLN A 168 3.76 -5.29 -13.59
C GLN A 168 3.43 -5.37 -12.11
N ALA A 169 4.21 -4.70 -11.25
CA ALA A 169 3.97 -4.65 -9.81
C ALA A 169 2.57 -4.11 -9.47
N THR A 170 2.06 -3.14 -10.23
CA THR A 170 0.70 -2.60 -10.05
C THR A 170 -0.38 -3.62 -10.43
N VAL A 171 -0.16 -4.41 -11.49
CA VAL A 171 -1.08 -5.50 -11.86
C VAL A 171 -1.06 -6.59 -10.79
N ASP A 172 0.12 -6.98 -10.33
CA ASP A 172 0.29 -8.02 -9.32
C ASP A 172 -0.33 -7.60 -7.97
N ALA A 173 -0.08 -6.38 -7.51
CA ALA A 173 -0.67 -5.84 -6.29
C ALA A 173 -2.21 -5.80 -6.35
N ARG A 174 -2.78 -5.47 -7.51
CA ARG A 174 -4.23 -5.46 -7.72
C ARG A 174 -4.80 -6.88 -7.62
N LYS A 175 -4.15 -7.85 -8.25
CA LYS A 175 -4.56 -9.25 -8.21
C LYS A 175 -4.60 -9.76 -6.76
N VAL A 176 -3.54 -9.52 -5.99
CA VAL A 176 -3.50 -9.89 -4.56
C VAL A 176 -4.64 -9.23 -3.78
N ALA A 177 -4.89 -7.93 -4.00
CA ALA A 177 -5.98 -7.23 -3.33
C ALA A 177 -7.38 -7.78 -3.69
N GLU A 178 -7.59 -8.20 -4.94
CA GLU A 178 -8.84 -8.79 -5.40
C GLU A 178 -9.05 -10.20 -4.83
N GLU A 179 -7.99 -11.01 -4.73
CA GLU A 179 -8.01 -12.34 -4.13
C GLU A 179 -8.35 -12.27 -2.63
N GLU A 180 -7.65 -11.42 -1.86
CA GLU A 180 -7.93 -11.21 -0.44
C GLU A 180 -9.36 -10.69 -0.19
N ARG A 181 -9.84 -9.79 -1.06
CA ARG A 181 -11.21 -9.30 -0.98
C ARG A 181 -12.23 -10.42 -1.23
N ALA A 182 -11.96 -11.33 -2.16
CA ALA A 182 -12.84 -12.47 -2.42
C ALA A 182 -12.88 -13.43 -1.23
N LEU A 183 -11.73 -13.72 -0.61
CA LEU A 183 -11.64 -14.53 0.61
C LEU A 183 -12.43 -13.91 1.76
N ALA A 184 -12.23 -12.61 2.02
CA ALA A 184 -12.95 -11.90 3.07
C ALA A 184 -14.47 -11.92 2.84
N LEU A 185 -14.93 -11.75 1.59
CA LEU A 185 -16.36 -11.83 1.26
C LEU A 185 -16.93 -13.23 1.49
N ALA A 186 -16.21 -14.29 1.11
CA ALA A 186 -16.63 -15.66 1.35
C ALA A 186 -16.70 -15.99 2.85
N GLU A 187 -15.77 -15.47 3.65
CA GLU A 187 -15.78 -15.64 5.11
C GLU A 187 -16.94 -14.88 5.77
N ILE A 188 -17.22 -13.65 5.33
CA ILE A 188 -18.40 -12.88 5.77
C ILE A 188 -19.69 -13.63 5.43
N GLU A 189 -19.80 -14.19 4.22
CA GLU A 189 -20.98 -14.95 3.80
C GLU A 189 -21.17 -16.22 4.63
N LYS A 190 -20.07 -16.94 4.92
CA LYS A 190 -20.08 -18.11 5.80
C LYS A 190 -20.52 -17.75 7.21
N ALA A 191 -20.04 -16.64 7.77
CA ALA A 191 -20.44 -16.14 9.09
C ALA A 191 -21.92 -15.76 9.11
N ARG A 192 -22.42 -15.05 8.09
CA ARG A 192 -23.85 -14.72 7.94
C ARG A 192 -24.73 -15.96 7.87
N ALA A 193 -24.32 -16.99 7.12
CA ALA A 193 -25.06 -18.25 7.05
C ALA A 193 -25.06 -19.02 8.38
N ALA A 194 -23.99 -18.93 9.17
CA ALA A 194 -23.95 -19.52 10.51
C ALA A 194 -24.89 -18.77 11.48
N ILE A 195 -24.91 -17.44 11.44
CA ILE A 195 -25.82 -16.59 12.23
C ILE A 195 -27.27 -16.94 11.88
N GLU A 196 -27.63 -16.99 10.60
CA GLU A 196 -29.00 -17.32 10.17
C GLU A 196 -29.46 -18.70 10.68
N LYS A 197 -28.55 -19.69 10.72
CA LYS A 197 -28.85 -21.02 11.31
C LYS A 197 -29.11 -20.95 12.80
N VAL A 198 -28.31 -20.18 13.54
CA VAL A 198 -28.47 -19.97 15.00
C VAL A 198 -29.78 -19.23 15.28
N GLU A 199 -30.09 -18.19 14.53
CA GLU A 199 -31.35 -17.44 14.65
C GLU A 199 -32.58 -18.33 14.42
N LYS A 200 -32.55 -19.17 13.37
CA LYS A 200 -33.61 -20.16 13.12
C LYS A 200 -33.75 -21.16 14.26
N ALA A 201 -32.63 -21.68 14.78
CA ALA A 201 -32.66 -22.60 15.92
C ALA A 201 -33.25 -21.95 17.18
N PHE A 202 -32.91 -20.68 17.45
CA PHE A 202 -33.51 -19.91 18.55
C PHE A 202 -35.02 -19.71 18.36
N HIS A 203 -35.46 -19.32 17.16
CA HIS A 203 -36.88 -19.08 16.89
C HIS A 203 -37.73 -20.35 17.06
N VAL A 204 -37.20 -21.52 16.68
CA VAL A 204 -37.83 -22.83 16.94
C VAL A 204 -37.87 -23.14 18.44
N HIS A 205 -36.81 -22.80 19.18
CA HIS A 205 -36.75 -23.07 20.61
C HIS A 205 -37.72 -22.20 21.44
N ASP A 206 -37.97 -20.96 21.04
CA ASP A 206 -38.93 -20.06 21.70
C ASP A 206 -40.38 -20.41 21.35
N SER A 207 -40.67 -20.72 20.08
CA SER A 207 -42.02 -21.15 19.67
C SER A 207 -42.43 -22.49 20.29
N THR A 208 -41.48 -23.40 20.49
CA THR A 208 -41.71 -24.68 21.20
C THR A 208 -41.87 -24.51 22.72
N LYS A 209 -41.22 -23.51 23.35
CA LYS A 209 -41.44 -23.17 24.77
C LYS A 209 -42.83 -22.56 24.98
N SER A 210 -43.22 -21.59 24.16
CA SER A 210 -44.53 -20.92 24.22
C SER A 210 -45.70 -21.91 24.05
N SER A 211 -45.58 -22.85 23.10
CA SER A 211 -46.62 -23.88 22.89
C SER A 211 -46.67 -24.95 23.99
N ARG A 212 -45.56 -25.19 24.71
CA ARG A 212 -45.53 -26.06 25.90
C ARG A 212 -46.18 -25.40 27.12
N GLU A 213 -46.03 -24.09 27.28
CA GLU A 213 -46.71 -23.33 28.34
C GLU A 213 -48.22 -23.20 28.06
N GLU A 214 -48.64 -22.96 26.81
CA GLU A 214 -50.06 -22.91 26.44
C GLU A 214 -50.79 -24.25 26.58
N SER A 215 -50.11 -25.37 26.35
CA SER A 215 -50.68 -26.72 26.51
C SER A 215 -50.69 -27.20 27.97
N GLY A 216 -49.83 -26.64 28.82
CA GLY A 216 -49.91 -26.79 30.28
C GLY A 216 -51.10 -26.03 30.89
N ASN A 217 -51.40 -24.84 30.39
CA ASN A 217 -52.44 -23.96 30.95
C ASN A 217 -53.89 -24.31 30.52
N ARG A 218 -54.08 -25.25 29.58
CA ARG A 218 -55.40 -25.77 29.18
C ARG A 218 -55.83 -27.06 29.91
N ARG A 219 -55.04 -27.56 30.86
CA ARG A 219 -55.31 -28.80 31.62
C ARG A 219 -55.71 -28.59 33.08
N THR A 220 -56.06 -27.37 33.48
CA THR A 220 -56.59 -27.05 34.82
C THR A 220 -58.01 -26.53 34.73
#